data_AF-A0A0G0CUB0-F1
#
_entry.id   AF-A0A0G0CUB0-F1
#
_cell.length_a   1.000
_cell.length_b   1.000
_cell.length_c   1.000
_cell.angle_alpha   90.00
_cell.angle_beta   90.00
_cell.angle_gamma   90.00
#
_symmetry.space_group_name_H-M   'P 1'
#
loop_
_entity.id
_entity.type
_entity.pdbx_description
1 polymer ?
#
loop_
_entity_poly.entity_id
_entity_poly.type
_entity_poly.pdbx_seq_one_letter_code
_entity_poly.pdbx_strand_id
1 'polypeptide(L)'
;MATKKKKKKLEIPEQHFDSKEGKFCVYEIYRKSKKTVYFLRGTQSKHIDKITLEGYEGLPSGLYLYKDGFGLGKKGTFFLSALKTHIAKGKRLGLVVLSKGKKSIRNSSTTVTVSLPVIDIKNLLVRLGRINEDSNNELREAVNSFLSTKFPKKIKISNDDFDEYKGGEVAALLRRNKVAQKLNEEDLESLSKFFPKIFEGSLKGKRKGVKIGRATLINNTKTTTDKIFLDEVIKEFEANLIKKSMSENDWQKFLSEKVFRFMANYVTSIEKQNVSISVSYPDFVLVDVYGFVDVFEIKKRETSLLGFDEDHDNYYWKLDISKAIAQIENYIDEIIHNADDYIRDVKKRKGIDIKVVRPRGYIIAGTSKQFINKKEFADFRKLGSSLKNINFILYDELLENLKNLRSKL
;
A
#
# COMPACT_ATOMS: atom_id res chain seq x y z
N MET A 1 -71.83 17.08 17.90
CA MET A 1 -70.89 16.03 18.36
C MET A 1 -69.46 16.55 18.28
N ALA A 2 -68.84 16.87 19.41
CA ALA A 2 -67.45 17.32 19.47
C ALA A 2 -66.50 16.12 19.41
N THR A 3 -65.65 16.06 18.38
CA THR A 3 -64.57 15.08 18.27
C THR A 3 -63.47 15.39 19.30
N LYS A 4 -63.45 14.61 20.38
CA LYS A 4 -62.39 14.61 21.40
C LYS A 4 -61.03 14.35 20.73
N LYS A 5 -60.21 15.40 20.57
CA LYS A 5 -58.76 15.27 20.31
C LYS A 5 -58.16 14.39 21.41
N LYS A 6 -57.75 13.15 21.06
CA LYS A 6 -56.93 12.30 21.93
C LYS A 6 -55.67 13.09 22.33
N LYS A 7 -55.60 13.56 23.58
CA LYS A 7 -54.36 14.13 24.16
C LYS A 7 -53.27 13.06 24.06
N LYS A 8 -52.26 13.29 23.22
CA LYS A 8 -51.02 12.49 23.20
C LYS A 8 -50.46 12.51 24.62
N LYS A 9 -50.46 11.36 25.31
CA LYS A 9 -49.90 11.23 26.67
C LYS A 9 -48.41 11.62 26.58
N LEU A 10 -48.01 12.72 27.23
CA LEU A 10 -46.63 13.18 27.21
C LEU A 10 -45.73 12.08 27.82
N GLU A 11 -44.63 11.79 27.15
CA GLU A 11 -43.58 10.92 27.66
C GLU A 11 -42.87 11.63 28.83
N ILE A 12 -42.82 10.99 29.99
CA ILE A 12 -42.07 11.47 31.16
C ILE A 12 -40.62 11.02 30.98
N PRO A 13 -39.64 11.93 30.89
CA PRO A 13 -38.24 11.56 30.74
C PRO A 13 -37.62 11.07 32.06
N GLU A 14 -36.59 10.23 31.94
CA GLU A 14 -35.67 9.92 33.03
C GLU A 14 -34.65 11.08 33.14
N GLN A 15 -34.64 11.79 34.26
CA GLN A 15 -33.77 12.96 34.49
C GLN A 15 -32.47 12.55 35.19
N HIS A 16 -31.34 13.04 34.70
CA HIS A 16 -30.04 12.82 35.31
C HIS A 16 -29.39 14.14 35.71
N PHE A 17 -29.14 14.28 37.01
CA PHE A 17 -28.55 15.48 37.60
C PHE A 17 -27.03 15.39 37.73
N ASP A 18 -26.37 16.54 37.86
CA ASP A 18 -24.92 16.59 37.97
C ASP A 18 -24.42 15.92 39.26
N SER A 19 -23.27 15.24 39.15
CA SER A 19 -22.75 14.38 40.22
C SER A 19 -22.12 15.14 41.40
N LYS A 20 -21.95 16.46 41.29
CA LYS A 20 -21.28 17.29 42.31
C LYS A 20 -22.26 18.09 43.17
N GLU A 21 -23.26 18.71 42.54
CA GLU A 21 -24.18 19.61 43.24
C GLU A 21 -25.63 19.08 43.29
N GLY A 22 -26.00 18.12 42.44
CA GLY A 22 -27.33 17.51 42.35
C GLY A 22 -28.44 18.45 41.87
N LYS A 23 -28.11 19.71 41.53
CA LYS A 23 -29.10 20.77 41.26
C LYS A 23 -29.33 21.03 39.78
N PHE A 24 -28.40 20.64 38.92
CA PHE A 24 -28.49 20.87 37.47
C PHE A 24 -28.88 19.58 36.75
N CYS A 25 -29.99 19.59 36.02
CA CYS A 25 -30.36 18.48 35.14
C CYS A 25 -29.45 18.50 33.90
N VAL A 26 -28.56 17.52 33.80
CA VAL A 26 -27.53 17.43 32.74
C VAL A 26 -28.12 16.82 31.49
N TYR A 27 -28.95 15.79 31.63
CA TYR A 27 -29.63 15.19 30.48
C TYR A 27 -30.92 14.46 30.87
N GLU A 28 -31.80 14.36 29.89
CA GLU A 28 -33.09 13.68 29.96
C GLU A 28 -33.15 12.56 28.93
N ILE A 29 -33.48 11.34 29.37
CA ILE A 29 -33.67 10.19 28.48
C ILE A 29 -35.15 9.97 28.21
N TYR A 30 -35.52 9.95 26.93
CA TYR A 30 -36.86 9.66 26.44
C TYR A 30 -36.81 8.30 25.71
N ARG A 31 -37.06 7.20 26.44
CA ARG A 31 -36.93 5.83 25.95
C ARG A 31 -37.89 5.48 24.81
N LYS A 32 -39.16 5.90 24.87
CA LYS A 32 -40.15 5.65 23.80
C LYS A 32 -39.77 6.36 22.51
N SER A 33 -39.26 7.59 22.64
CA SER A 33 -38.80 8.39 21.51
C SER A 33 -37.37 8.06 21.06
N LYS A 34 -36.67 7.16 21.77
CA LYS A 34 -35.25 6.83 21.57
C LYS A 34 -34.37 8.07 21.42
N LYS A 35 -34.54 9.06 22.29
CA LYS A 35 -33.76 10.30 22.26
C LYS A 35 -33.27 10.69 23.64
N THR A 36 -32.15 11.39 23.67
CA THR A 36 -31.61 12.01 24.89
C THR A 36 -31.45 13.51 24.66
N VAL A 37 -31.88 14.34 25.59
CA VAL A 37 -31.68 15.79 25.53
C VAL A 37 -30.61 16.16 26.55
N TYR A 38 -29.50 16.70 26.09
CA TYR A 38 -28.38 17.13 26.93
C TYR A 38 -28.41 18.64 27.12
N PHE A 39 -28.36 19.11 28.36
CA PHE A 39 -28.36 20.53 28.73
C PHE A 39 -26.94 21.00 29.04
N LEU A 40 -26.59 22.17 28.53
CA LEU A 40 -25.24 22.70 28.66
C LEU A 40 -25.18 23.74 29.78
N ARG A 41 -24.05 23.79 30.49
CA ARG A 41 -23.67 24.91 31.35
C ARG A 41 -22.24 25.38 31.06
N GLY A 42 -21.86 26.52 31.64
CA GLY A 42 -20.54 27.12 31.46
C GLY A 42 -20.41 27.94 30.18
N THR A 43 -19.24 27.95 29.54
CA THR A 43 -18.99 28.80 28.37
C THR A 43 -19.75 28.36 27.11
N GLN A 44 -19.97 27.05 26.94
CA GLN A 44 -20.68 26.51 25.77
C GLN A 44 -22.18 26.83 25.78
N SER A 45 -22.79 27.00 26.96
CA SER A 45 -24.21 27.36 27.05
C SER A 45 -24.50 28.76 26.52
N LYS A 46 -23.47 29.62 26.36
CA LYS A 46 -23.60 30.92 25.67
C LYS A 46 -23.94 30.79 24.19
N HIS A 47 -23.63 29.64 23.57
CA HIS A 47 -23.87 29.40 22.15
C HIS A 47 -25.12 28.56 21.89
N ILE A 48 -25.42 27.61 22.79
CA ILE A 48 -26.56 26.70 22.68
C ILE A 48 -27.02 26.20 24.04
N ASP A 49 -28.33 26.18 24.26
CA ASP A 49 -28.92 25.77 25.55
C ASP A 49 -28.91 24.23 25.72
N LYS A 50 -29.17 23.50 24.63
CA LYS A 50 -29.30 22.04 24.63
C LYS A 50 -28.90 21.37 23.33
N ILE A 51 -28.46 20.13 23.42
CA ILE A 51 -28.16 19.23 22.30
C ILE A 51 -29.13 18.05 22.35
N THR A 52 -29.82 17.77 21.24
CA THR A 52 -30.68 16.60 21.13
C THR A 52 -29.90 15.45 20.49
N LEU A 53 -29.89 14.28 21.12
CA LEU A 53 -29.23 13.07 20.68
C LEU A 53 -30.30 12.08 20.18
N GLU A 54 -30.49 11.97 18.87
CA GLU A 54 -31.52 11.12 18.26
C GLU A 54 -31.01 9.70 18.01
N GLY A 55 -31.79 8.71 18.48
CA GLY A 55 -31.45 7.29 18.49
C GLY A 55 -30.47 6.89 19.60
N TYR A 56 -30.36 7.70 20.66
CA TYR A 56 -29.53 7.43 21.84
C TYR A 56 -30.37 7.41 23.11
N GLU A 57 -30.18 6.36 23.92
CA GLU A 57 -30.71 6.21 25.28
C GLU A 57 -29.55 6.40 26.26
N GLY A 58 -29.15 7.66 26.47
CA GLY A 58 -27.96 8.05 27.22
C GLY A 58 -26.93 8.81 26.38
N LEU A 59 -25.75 9.03 26.96
CA LEU A 59 -24.69 9.83 26.34
C LEU A 59 -23.82 8.95 25.42
N PRO A 60 -23.70 9.26 24.12
CA PRO A 60 -22.82 8.53 23.22
C PRO A 60 -21.35 8.74 23.57
N SER A 61 -20.57 7.66 23.52
CA SER A 61 -19.12 7.73 23.69
C SER A 61 -18.46 8.59 22.60
N GLY A 62 -17.36 9.27 22.93
CA GLY A 62 -16.55 10.03 21.96
C GLY A 62 -17.07 11.40 21.57
N LEU A 63 -18.20 11.87 22.12
CA LEU A 63 -18.61 13.29 22.03
C LEU A 63 -18.09 14.15 23.19
N TYR A 64 -17.42 13.54 24.18
CA TYR A 64 -16.91 14.22 25.38
C TYR A 64 -18.01 14.96 26.17
N LEU A 65 -19.26 14.50 26.09
CA LEU A 65 -20.37 15.02 26.88
C LEU A 65 -20.18 14.64 28.34
N TYR A 66 -19.78 15.61 29.15
CA TYR A 66 -19.50 15.38 30.56
C TYR A 66 -20.77 15.26 31.41
N LYS A 67 -20.74 14.43 32.45
CA LYS A 67 -21.85 14.26 33.39
C LYS A 67 -22.10 15.47 34.28
N ASP A 68 -21.35 16.55 34.10
CA ASP A 68 -21.46 17.82 34.79
C ASP A 68 -21.89 18.95 33.84
N GLY A 69 -22.33 18.66 32.61
CA GLY A 69 -22.93 19.65 31.71
C GLY A 69 -21.96 20.51 30.91
N PHE A 70 -20.64 20.29 30.97
CA PHE A 70 -19.63 21.09 30.24
C PHE A 70 -19.52 20.78 28.72
N GLY A 71 -20.60 20.33 28.10
CA GLY A 71 -20.72 20.21 26.63
C GLY A 71 -19.70 19.28 25.95
N LEU A 72 -19.30 19.62 24.72
CA LEU A 72 -18.50 18.80 23.79
C LEU A 72 -16.98 18.94 24.01
N GLY A 73 -16.48 18.76 25.25
CA GLY A 73 -15.05 18.99 25.54
C GLY A 73 -14.64 20.48 25.52
N LYS A 74 -13.47 20.85 26.07
CA LYS A 74 -13.06 22.28 26.17
C LYS A 74 -13.09 23.04 24.83
N LYS A 75 -12.67 22.40 23.73
CA LYS A 75 -12.63 23.01 22.39
C LYS A 75 -13.95 22.92 21.62
N GLY A 76 -14.97 22.25 22.17
CA GLY A 76 -16.33 22.23 21.60
C GLY A 76 -16.94 23.63 21.43
N THR A 77 -16.50 24.60 22.24
CA THR A 77 -16.85 26.02 22.09
C THR A 77 -16.59 26.56 20.68
N PHE A 78 -15.47 26.19 20.03
CA PHE A 78 -15.17 26.71 18.68
C PHE A 78 -16.20 26.24 17.67
N PHE A 79 -16.61 24.97 17.76
CA PHE A 79 -17.64 24.40 16.90
C PHE A 79 -19.00 25.07 17.14
N LEU A 80 -19.43 25.19 18.40
CA LEU A 80 -20.72 25.77 18.75
C LEU A 80 -20.77 27.27 18.44
N SER A 81 -19.66 27.99 18.65
CA SER A 81 -19.52 29.40 18.30
C SER A 81 -19.61 29.58 16.79
N ALA A 82 -18.89 28.78 16.00
CA ALA A 82 -18.94 28.86 14.54
C ALA A 82 -20.37 28.61 14.03
N LEU A 83 -21.07 27.60 14.54
CA LEU A 83 -22.48 27.37 14.21
C LEU A 83 -23.33 28.59 14.55
N LYS A 84 -23.17 29.16 15.75
CA LYS A 84 -23.97 30.30 16.21
C LYS A 84 -23.75 31.55 15.36
N THR A 85 -22.52 31.82 14.91
CA THR A 85 -22.19 32.97 14.04
C THR A 85 -22.91 32.90 12.69
N HIS A 86 -23.21 31.71 12.19
CA HIS A 86 -23.95 31.51 10.94
C HIS A 86 -25.48 31.48 11.12
N ILE A 87 -26.01 31.75 12.32
CA ILE A 87 -27.45 31.85 12.57
C ILE A 87 -27.89 33.32 12.53
N ALA A 88 -29.03 33.58 11.85
CA ALA A 88 -29.63 34.91 11.77
C ALA A 88 -29.85 35.55 13.16
N LYS A 89 -29.59 36.85 13.26
CA LYS A 89 -29.72 37.63 14.51
C LYS A 89 -31.14 37.47 15.09
N GLY A 90 -31.22 37.15 16.38
CA GLY A 90 -32.49 36.90 17.08
C GLY A 90 -32.97 35.43 17.08
N LYS A 91 -32.38 34.54 16.27
CA LYS A 91 -32.73 33.11 16.28
C LYS A 91 -31.87 32.30 17.25
N ARG A 92 -32.46 31.29 17.88
CA ARG A 92 -31.76 30.29 18.70
C ARG A 92 -31.15 29.20 17.82
N LEU A 93 -30.02 28.64 18.27
CA LEU A 93 -29.40 27.49 17.62
C LEU A 93 -29.95 26.22 18.29
N GLY A 94 -30.41 25.27 17.50
CA GLY A 94 -30.66 23.89 17.93
C GLY A 94 -29.65 22.96 17.26
N LEU A 95 -29.05 22.05 18.02
CA LEU A 95 -28.14 21.02 17.49
C LEU A 95 -28.78 19.65 17.74
N VAL A 96 -28.95 18.89 16.67
CA VAL A 96 -29.42 17.51 16.70
C VAL A 96 -28.28 16.61 16.23
N VAL A 97 -27.90 15.65 17.06
CA VAL A 97 -26.88 14.64 16.77
C VAL A 97 -27.58 13.33 16.44
N LEU A 98 -27.38 12.85 15.21
CA LEU A 98 -28.06 11.67 14.68
C LEU A 98 -27.19 10.42 14.88
N SER A 99 -27.77 9.36 15.46
CA SER A 99 -27.16 8.01 15.46
C SER A 99 -27.05 7.42 14.06
N LYS A 100 -28.07 7.66 13.21
CA LYS A 100 -28.15 7.31 11.79
C LYS A 100 -28.96 8.39 11.06
N GLY A 101 -28.58 8.72 9.83
CA GLY A 101 -29.30 9.70 9.00
C GLY A 101 -28.38 10.64 8.22
N LYS A 102 -28.98 11.54 7.44
CA LYS A 102 -28.26 12.55 6.65
C LYS A 102 -28.26 13.90 7.37
N LYS A 103 -27.18 14.66 7.20
CA LYS A 103 -27.09 16.05 7.68
C LYS A 103 -28.20 16.91 7.08
N SER A 104 -28.77 17.83 7.88
CA SER A 104 -29.80 18.76 7.41
C SER A 104 -29.82 20.04 8.23
N ILE A 105 -30.40 21.10 7.66
CA ILE A 105 -30.65 22.37 8.35
C ILE A 105 -32.14 22.68 8.20
N ARG A 106 -32.82 22.97 9.32
CA ARG A 106 -34.22 23.39 9.34
C ARG A 106 -34.33 24.76 9.97
N ASN A 107 -35.03 25.67 9.31
CA ASN A 107 -35.19 27.05 9.75
C ASN A 107 -36.65 27.28 10.17
N SER A 108 -36.88 27.60 11.44
CA SER A 108 -38.19 28.05 11.95
C SER A 108 -38.17 29.56 12.23
N SER A 109 -39.30 30.13 12.63
CA SER A 109 -39.38 31.55 12.98
C SER A 109 -38.39 31.93 14.09
N THR A 110 -38.20 31.06 15.09
CA THR A 110 -37.41 31.36 16.29
C THR A 110 -36.11 30.57 16.40
N THR A 111 -35.95 29.46 15.66
CA THR A 111 -34.83 28.53 15.85
C THR A 111 -34.30 28.01 14.51
N VAL A 112 -32.97 27.96 14.37
CA VAL A 112 -32.32 27.20 13.30
C VAL A 112 -31.78 25.91 13.88
N THR A 113 -32.27 24.78 13.39
CA THR A 113 -31.86 23.45 13.83
C THR A 113 -30.89 22.83 12.84
N VAL A 114 -29.66 22.59 13.28
CA VAL A 114 -28.62 21.89 12.52
C VAL A 114 -28.59 20.44 12.98
N SER A 115 -28.77 19.51 12.05
CA SER A 115 -28.72 18.06 12.32
C SER A 115 -27.48 17.46 11.68
N LEU A 116 -26.66 16.76 12.46
CA LEU A 116 -25.40 16.17 12.02
C LEU A 116 -25.25 14.72 12.49
N PRO A 117 -24.75 13.81 11.63
CA PRO A 117 -24.32 12.48 12.06
C PRO A 117 -23.28 12.55 13.19
N VAL A 118 -23.40 11.63 14.16
CA VAL A 118 -22.48 11.56 15.31
C VAL A 118 -21.01 11.45 14.87
N ILE A 119 -20.74 10.73 13.78
CA ILE A 119 -19.39 10.44 13.32
C ILE A 119 -18.68 11.71 12.83
N ASP A 120 -19.41 12.65 12.24
CA ASP A 120 -18.87 13.92 11.75
C ASP A 120 -18.40 14.78 12.93
N ILE A 121 -19.22 14.84 13.99
CA ILE A 121 -18.89 15.58 15.21
C ILE A 121 -17.72 14.90 15.93
N LYS A 122 -17.71 13.57 16.07
CA LYS A 122 -16.57 12.83 16.66
C LYS A 122 -15.27 13.13 15.93
N ASN A 123 -15.28 13.07 14.60
CA ASN A 123 -14.10 13.34 13.78
C ASN A 123 -13.59 14.78 13.97
N LEU A 124 -14.51 15.75 14.05
CA LEU A 124 -14.17 17.13 14.35
C LEU A 124 -13.56 17.28 15.75
N LEU A 125 -14.18 16.70 16.78
CA LEU A 125 -13.70 16.80 18.17
C LEU A 125 -12.34 16.13 18.36
N VAL A 126 -12.09 15.00 17.70
CA VAL A 126 -10.76 14.36 17.67
C VAL A 126 -9.73 15.29 17.02
N ARG A 127 -10.08 15.94 15.91
CA ARG A 127 -9.17 16.92 15.25
C ARG A 127 -8.89 18.12 16.16
N LEU A 128 -9.92 18.69 16.79
CA LEU A 128 -9.75 19.82 17.72
C LEU A 128 -8.94 19.42 18.96
N GLY A 129 -9.10 18.18 19.43
CA GLY A 129 -8.30 17.62 20.52
C GLY A 129 -6.81 17.55 20.17
N ARG A 130 -6.47 17.16 18.93
CA ARG A 130 -5.08 17.13 18.45
C ARG A 130 -4.47 18.52 18.33
N ILE A 131 -5.15 19.45 17.64
CA ILE A 131 -4.69 20.85 17.52
C ILE A 131 -4.43 21.45 18.92
N ASN A 132 -5.27 21.11 19.89
CA ASN A 132 -5.07 21.54 21.26
C ASN A 132 -3.84 20.91 21.91
N GLU A 133 -3.60 19.62 21.70
CA GLU A 133 -2.43 18.94 22.24
C GLU A 133 -1.14 19.48 21.62
N ASP A 134 -1.10 19.62 20.30
CA ASP A 134 0.03 20.17 19.55
C ASP A 134 0.32 21.60 20.02
N SER A 135 -0.69 22.46 20.10
CA SER A 135 -0.55 23.83 20.62
C SER A 135 -0.10 23.87 22.09
N ASN A 136 -0.58 22.94 22.93
CA ASN A 136 -0.12 22.86 24.32
C ASN A 136 1.34 22.40 24.39
N ASN A 137 1.78 21.52 23.50
CA ASN A 137 3.16 21.07 23.40
C ASN A 137 4.07 22.21 22.95
N GLU A 138 3.71 22.94 21.90
CA GLU A 138 4.45 24.14 21.45
C GLU A 138 4.58 25.18 22.58
N LEU A 139 3.49 25.43 23.33
CA LEU A 139 3.53 26.34 24.47
C LEU A 139 4.46 25.83 25.58
N ARG A 140 4.43 24.53 25.88
CA ARG A 140 5.33 23.90 26.85
C ARG A 140 6.78 24.01 26.39
N GLU A 141 7.06 23.75 25.12
CA GLU A 141 8.39 23.88 24.53
C GLU A 141 8.92 25.31 24.63
N ALA A 142 8.11 26.31 24.30
CA ALA A 142 8.50 27.72 24.42
C ALA A 142 8.85 28.09 25.87
N VAL A 143 8.04 27.65 26.84
CA VAL A 143 8.30 27.87 28.28
C VAL A 143 9.55 27.13 28.73
N ASN A 144 9.71 25.87 28.31
CA ASN A 144 10.86 25.03 28.63
C ASN A 144 12.17 25.62 28.09
N SER A 145 12.17 26.05 26.83
CA SER A 145 13.30 26.74 26.19
C SER A 145 13.67 28.01 26.94
N PHE A 146 12.68 28.84 27.30
CA PHE A 146 12.91 30.05 28.10
C PHE A 146 13.54 29.73 29.46
N LEU A 147 12.97 28.76 30.21
CA LEU A 147 13.47 28.39 31.53
C LEU A 147 14.86 27.77 31.48
N SER A 148 15.16 26.94 30.48
CA SER A 148 16.48 26.34 30.29
C SER A 148 17.56 27.39 29.99
N THR A 149 17.21 28.44 29.25
CA THR A 149 18.10 29.57 28.96
C THR A 149 18.40 30.41 30.22
N LYS A 150 17.42 30.58 31.11
CA LYS A 150 17.58 31.37 32.35
C LYS A 150 18.22 30.58 33.49
N PHE A 151 18.02 29.26 33.55
CA PHE A 151 18.53 28.42 34.64
C PHE A 151 19.25 27.14 34.13
N PRO A 152 20.28 27.27 33.27
CA PRO A 152 20.86 26.12 32.54
C PRO A 152 21.54 25.09 33.45
N LYS A 153 22.00 25.49 34.64
CA LYS A 153 22.64 24.59 35.62
C LYS A 153 21.65 23.82 36.51
N LYS A 154 20.37 24.23 36.55
CA LYS A 154 19.33 23.66 37.43
C LYS A 154 18.20 22.96 36.68
N ILE A 155 17.94 23.35 35.43
CA ILE A 155 16.85 22.81 34.61
C ILE A 155 17.47 22.15 33.36
N LYS A 156 17.58 20.82 33.37
CA LYS A 156 17.87 20.00 32.18
C LYS A 156 16.56 19.40 31.70
N ILE A 157 16.15 19.72 30.48
CA ILE A 157 14.88 19.27 29.91
C ILE A 157 15.20 18.12 28.95
N SER A 158 14.52 16.99 29.14
CA SER A 158 14.52 15.89 28.18
C SER A 158 13.66 16.29 26.98
N ASN A 159 14.22 16.20 25.78
CA ASN A 159 13.47 16.44 24.53
C ASN A 159 12.65 15.21 24.11
N ASP A 160 12.74 14.09 24.82
CA ASP A 160 12.32 12.79 24.30
C ASP A 160 10.79 12.55 24.29
N ASP A 161 10.00 13.35 25.03
CA ASP A 161 8.56 13.08 25.23
C ASP A 161 7.60 13.89 24.34
N PHE A 162 8.08 14.87 23.57
CA PHE A 162 7.18 15.83 22.89
C PHE A 162 6.78 15.41 21.46
N ASP A 163 7.59 14.61 20.77
CA ASP A 163 7.39 14.21 19.35
C ASP A 163 7.15 12.69 19.17
N GLU A 164 6.70 12.00 20.23
CA GLU A 164 6.45 10.57 20.15
C GLU A 164 5.16 10.26 19.36
N TYR A 165 5.27 9.37 18.37
CA TYR A 165 4.14 8.89 17.56
C TYR A 165 2.99 8.37 18.43
N LYS A 166 1.78 8.90 18.23
CA LYS A 166 0.58 8.37 18.90
C LYS A 166 -0.18 7.43 17.98
N GLY A 167 -0.45 6.22 18.49
CA GLY A 167 -1.20 5.18 17.77
C GLY A 167 -2.48 5.72 17.12
N GLY A 168 -2.59 5.58 15.79
CA GLY A 168 -3.76 6.01 15.02
C GLY A 168 -3.63 7.36 14.31
N GLU A 169 -2.50 8.05 14.43
CA GLU A 169 -2.20 9.26 13.64
C GLU A 169 -2.15 8.97 12.14
N VAL A 170 -1.36 7.97 11.72
CA VAL A 170 -1.31 7.50 10.33
C VAL A 170 -2.71 7.11 9.82
N ALA A 171 -3.48 6.37 10.62
CA ALA A 171 -4.84 5.98 10.23
C ALA A 171 -5.76 7.19 10.01
N ALA A 172 -5.59 8.26 10.79
CA ALA A 172 -6.36 9.49 10.63
C ALA A 172 -5.89 10.33 9.44
N LEU A 173 -4.58 10.33 9.15
CA LEU A 173 -4.04 10.93 7.93
C LEU A 173 -4.62 10.24 6.69
N LEU A 174 -4.53 8.90 6.62
CA LEU A 174 -4.98 8.11 5.48
C LEU A 174 -6.51 8.10 5.26
N ARG A 175 -7.30 8.49 6.27
CA ARG A 175 -8.76 8.69 6.12
C ARG A 175 -9.12 10.01 5.42
N ARG A 176 -8.17 10.92 5.23
CA ARG A 176 -8.43 12.18 4.50
C ARG A 176 -8.65 11.87 3.01
N ASN A 177 -9.49 12.68 2.37
CA ASN A 177 -9.78 12.51 0.96
C ASN A 177 -8.54 12.80 0.11
N LYS A 178 -8.29 11.94 -0.88
CA LYS A 178 -7.27 12.10 -1.92
C LYS A 178 -5.82 12.14 -1.43
N VAL A 179 -5.50 11.57 -0.26
CA VAL A 179 -4.12 11.55 0.27
C VAL A 179 -3.16 10.94 -0.74
N ALA A 180 -3.45 9.72 -1.21
CA ALA A 180 -2.59 9.01 -2.16
C ALA A 180 -2.39 9.77 -3.49
N GLN A 181 -3.35 10.59 -3.91
CA GLN A 181 -3.26 11.36 -5.16
C GLN A 181 -2.57 12.73 -4.99
N LYS A 182 -2.23 13.10 -3.75
CA LYS A 182 -1.65 14.41 -3.40
C LYS A 182 -0.30 14.29 -2.71
N LEU A 183 0.28 13.09 -2.65
CA LEU A 183 1.63 12.89 -2.13
C LEU A 183 2.62 13.64 -3.02
N ASN A 184 3.50 14.43 -2.41
CA ASN A 184 4.61 15.08 -3.09
C ASN A 184 5.87 14.20 -3.05
N GLU A 185 6.98 14.70 -3.58
CA GLU A 185 8.26 13.98 -3.60
C GLU A 185 8.77 13.63 -2.20
N GLU A 186 8.70 14.56 -1.26
CA GLU A 186 9.11 14.37 0.14
C GLU A 186 8.26 13.31 0.86
N ASP A 187 6.95 13.28 0.59
CA ASP A 187 6.04 12.26 1.10
C ASP A 187 6.43 10.87 0.56
N LEU A 188 6.74 10.77 -0.73
CA LEU A 188 7.14 9.52 -1.38
C LEU A 188 8.49 9.02 -0.85
N GLU A 189 9.45 9.92 -0.65
CA GLU A 189 10.74 9.61 -0.04
C GLU A 189 10.59 9.13 1.41
N SER A 190 9.72 9.80 2.18
CA SER A 190 9.42 9.40 3.55
C SER A 190 8.77 8.02 3.61
N LEU A 191 7.82 7.74 2.71
CA LEU A 191 7.18 6.44 2.60
C LEU A 191 8.17 5.35 2.16
N SER A 192 9.06 5.61 1.20
CA SER A 192 10.04 4.63 0.73
C SER A 192 11.01 4.20 1.83
N LYS A 193 11.39 5.12 2.73
CA LYS A 193 12.20 4.83 3.93
C LYS A 193 11.39 4.16 5.05
N PHE A 194 10.10 4.47 5.18
CA PHE A 194 9.25 3.97 6.26
C PHE A 194 8.73 2.55 6.01
N PHE A 195 8.27 2.24 4.80
CA PHE A 195 7.65 0.94 4.48
C PHE A 195 8.54 -0.27 4.81
N PRO A 196 9.84 -0.31 4.44
CA PRO A 196 10.73 -1.42 4.80
C PRO A 196 10.79 -1.67 6.31
N LYS A 197 10.79 -0.61 7.13
CA LYS A 197 10.84 -0.70 8.60
C LYS A 197 9.61 -1.41 9.19
N ILE A 198 8.46 -1.34 8.52
CA ILE A 198 7.25 -2.09 8.92
C ILE A 198 7.48 -3.61 8.80
N PHE A 199 8.28 -4.01 7.80
CA PHE A 199 8.52 -5.40 7.42
C PHE A 199 9.78 -6.01 8.04
N GLU A 200 10.76 -5.20 8.43
CA GLU A 200 12.01 -5.68 9.04
C GLU A 200 11.90 -5.87 10.56
N GLY A 201 11.18 -5.01 11.27
CA GLY A 201 11.14 -5.04 12.74
C GLY A 201 10.42 -6.28 13.30
N SER A 202 10.98 -6.96 14.30
CA SER A 202 10.23 -7.97 15.05
C SER A 202 9.21 -7.29 15.97
N LEU A 203 7.92 -7.64 15.86
CA LEU A 203 6.88 -7.12 16.76
C LEU A 203 6.91 -7.90 18.09
N LYS A 204 8.01 -7.79 18.85
CA LYS A 204 8.07 -8.31 20.22
C LYS A 204 6.97 -7.63 21.05
N GLY A 205 6.14 -8.42 21.74
CA GLY A 205 5.13 -7.93 22.70
C GLY A 205 3.78 -7.44 22.15
N LYS A 206 3.51 -7.42 20.83
CA LYS A 206 2.21 -6.93 20.30
C LYS A 206 1.12 -8.01 20.19
N ARG A 207 -0.14 -7.58 20.43
CA ARG A 207 -1.38 -8.38 20.37
C ARG A 207 -1.52 -9.17 19.06
N LYS A 208 -2.08 -10.39 19.11
CA LYS A 208 -2.29 -11.31 17.97
C LYS A 208 -2.84 -10.63 16.70
N GLY A 209 -3.80 -9.71 16.85
CA GLY A 209 -4.40 -8.97 15.73
C GLY A 209 -3.41 -8.10 14.94
N VAL A 210 -2.37 -7.56 15.58
CA VAL A 210 -1.35 -6.74 14.90
C VAL A 210 -0.44 -7.61 14.03
N LYS A 211 -0.12 -8.83 14.49
CA LYS A 211 0.67 -9.79 13.71
C LYS A 211 -0.09 -10.26 12.47
N ILE A 212 -1.38 -10.59 12.61
CA ILE A 212 -2.25 -10.97 11.49
C ILE A 212 -2.36 -9.81 10.49
N GLY A 213 -2.66 -8.60 10.97
CA GLY A 213 -2.75 -7.42 10.12
C GLY A 213 -1.47 -7.15 9.32
N ARG A 214 -0.29 -7.37 9.92
CA ARG A 214 1.00 -7.26 9.22
C ARG A 214 1.18 -8.35 8.15
N ALA A 215 0.88 -9.61 8.46
CA ALA A 215 1.00 -10.69 7.48
C ALA A 215 0.06 -10.45 6.28
N THR A 216 -1.17 -10.03 6.55
CA THR A 216 -2.12 -9.63 5.50
C THR A 216 -1.60 -8.44 4.69
N LEU A 217 -1.01 -7.42 5.34
CA LEU A 217 -0.41 -6.29 4.64
C LEU A 217 0.72 -6.74 3.71
N ILE A 218 1.66 -7.57 4.20
CA ILE A 218 2.78 -8.09 3.40
C ILE A 218 2.26 -8.81 2.15
N ASN A 219 1.34 -9.76 2.33
CA ASN A 219 0.85 -10.58 1.22
C ASN A 219 0.03 -9.76 0.22
N ASN A 220 -0.86 -8.89 0.69
CA ASN A 220 -1.69 -8.06 -0.18
C ASN A 220 -0.86 -7.02 -0.92
N THR A 221 0.10 -6.38 -0.24
CA THR A 221 1.01 -5.42 -0.86
C THR A 221 1.85 -6.11 -1.92
N LYS A 222 2.52 -7.23 -1.59
CA LYS A 222 3.32 -8.00 -2.56
C LYS A 222 2.49 -8.37 -3.80
N THR A 223 1.31 -8.96 -3.60
CA THR A 223 0.44 -9.38 -4.71
C THR A 223 0.02 -8.19 -5.57
N THR A 224 -0.34 -7.06 -4.95
CA THR A 224 -0.76 -5.86 -5.67
C THR A 224 0.40 -5.23 -6.45
N THR A 225 1.58 -5.12 -5.85
CA THR A 225 2.76 -4.56 -6.51
C THR A 225 3.26 -5.46 -7.64
N ASP A 226 3.23 -6.78 -7.45
CA ASP A 226 3.59 -7.75 -8.49
C ASP A 226 2.65 -7.64 -9.69
N LYS A 227 1.33 -7.48 -9.45
CA LYS A 227 0.34 -7.24 -10.53
C LYS A 227 0.61 -5.97 -11.31
N ILE A 228 0.78 -4.85 -10.62
CA ILE A 228 1.01 -3.54 -11.27
C ILE A 228 2.26 -3.60 -12.12
N PHE A 229 3.36 -4.12 -11.58
CA PHE A 229 4.60 -4.22 -12.34
C PHE A 229 4.50 -5.23 -13.49
N LEU A 230 3.83 -6.38 -13.30
CA LEU A 230 3.59 -7.31 -14.41
C LEU A 230 2.77 -6.67 -15.53
N ASP A 231 1.75 -5.88 -15.21
CA ASP A 231 0.96 -5.15 -16.22
C ASP A 231 1.85 -4.19 -17.03
N GLU A 232 2.75 -3.47 -16.36
CA GLU A 232 3.73 -2.59 -17.01
C GLU A 232 4.70 -3.37 -17.91
N VAL A 233 5.26 -4.48 -17.40
CA VAL A 233 6.20 -5.32 -18.15
C VAL A 233 5.53 -5.98 -19.35
N ILE A 234 4.32 -6.52 -19.20
CA ILE A 234 3.56 -7.13 -20.30
C ILE A 234 3.30 -6.08 -21.38
N LYS A 235 2.85 -4.88 -20.99
CA LYS A 235 2.60 -3.78 -21.92
C LYS A 235 3.87 -3.36 -22.67
N GLU A 236 4.99 -3.23 -21.97
CA GLU A 236 6.28 -2.91 -22.59
C GLU A 236 6.76 -4.03 -23.51
N PHE A 237 6.60 -5.29 -23.12
CA PHE A 237 6.95 -6.45 -23.94
C PHE A 237 6.12 -6.49 -25.22
N GLU A 238 4.80 -6.32 -25.13
CA GLU A 238 3.92 -6.22 -26.30
C GLU A 238 4.35 -5.10 -27.26
N ALA A 239 4.66 -3.92 -26.72
CA ALA A 239 5.19 -2.82 -27.51
C ALA A 239 6.52 -3.18 -28.19
N ASN A 240 7.43 -3.83 -27.47
CA ASN A 240 8.72 -4.29 -27.97
C ASN A 240 8.59 -5.33 -29.09
N LEU A 241 7.60 -6.23 -29.03
CA LEU A 241 7.30 -7.20 -30.08
C LEU A 241 6.75 -6.55 -31.36
N ILE A 242 6.04 -5.42 -31.25
CA ILE A 242 5.47 -4.69 -32.40
C ILE A 242 6.52 -3.82 -33.11
N LYS A 243 7.53 -3.34 -32.38
CA LYS A 243 8.62 -2.53 -32.96
C LYS A 243 9.26 -3.25 -34.14
N LYS A 244 9.53 -2.52 -35.23
CA LYS A 244 10.12 -3.05 -36.47
C LYS A 244 11.42 -3.83 -36.23
N SER A 245 12.25 -3.34 -35.31
CA SER A 245 13.46 -4.02 -34.87
C SER A 245 13.91 -3.47 -33.51
N MET A 246 14.44 -4.33 -32.66
CA MET A 246 15.19 -3.98 -31.46
C MET A 246 16.58 -4.62 -31.53
N SER A 247 17.59 -3.96 -30.97
CA SER A 247 18.92 -4.57 -30.90
C SER A 247 18.93 -5.74 -29.91
N GLU A 248 19.90 -6.65 -30.07
CA GLU A 248 20.09 -7.76 -29.13
C GLU A 248 20.39 -7.24 -27.71
N ASN A 249 21.21 -6.18 -27.62
CA ASN A 249 21.53 -5.52 -26.35
C ASN A 249 20.28 -4.89 -25.68
N ASP A 250 19.36 -4.31 -26.46
CA ASP A 250 18.11 -3.79 -25.89
C ASP A 250 17.21 -4.91 -25.36
N TRP A 251 17.19 -6.06 -26.04
CA TRP A 251 16.49 -7.25 -25.55
C TRP A 251 17.12 -7.80 -24.27
N GLN A 252 18.45 -7.90 -24.24
CA GLN A 252 19.21 -8.32 -23.06
C GLN A 252 18.89 -7.41 -21.86
N LYS A 253 18.92 -6.09 -22.06
CA LYS A 253 18.58 -5.11 -21.01
C LYS A 253 17.13 -5.24 -20.55
N PHE A 254 16.18 -5.30 -21.47
CA PHE A 254 14.77 -5.44 -21.13
C PHE A 254 14.49 -6.74 -20.34
N LEU A 255 15.02 -7.87 -20.81
CA LEU A 255 14.77 -9.17 -20.19
C LEU A 255 15.37 -9.27 -18.79
N SER A 256 16.60 -8.80 -18.61
CA SER A 256 17.29 -8.81 -17.31
C SER A 256 16.64 -7.88 -16.28
N GLU A 257 16.35 -6.63 -16.65
CA GLU A 257 15.80 -5.64 -15.71
C GLU A 257 14.34 -5.91 -15.33
N LYS A 258 13.55 -6.50 -16.25
CA LYS A 258 12.09 -6.53 -16.14
C LYS A 258 11.49 -7.93 -16.10
N VAL A 259 12.03 -8.89 -16.85
CA VAL A 259 11.38 -10.18 -17.10
C VAL A 259 11.91 -11.28 -16.19
N PHE A 260 13.23 -11.41 -16.02
CA PHE A 260 13.84 -12.53 -15.29
C PHE A 260 13.40 -12.62 -13.83
N ARG A 261 13.07 -11.49 -13.19
CA ARG A 261 12.48 -11.46 -11.82
C ARG A 261 11.16 -12.24 -11.68
N PHE A 262 10.48 -12.52 -12.79
CA PHE A 262 9.22 -13.28 -12.82
C PHE A 262 9.39 -14.73 -13.26
N MET A 263 10.61 -15.14 -13.60
CA MET A 263 10.91 -16.54 -13.83
C MET A 263 11.04 -17.22 -12.47
N ALA A 264 10.01 -17.97 -12.08
CA ALA A 264 9.71 -18.41 -10.71
C ALA A 264 10.83 -19.17 -9.96
N ASN A 265 11.91 -19.57 -10.65
CA ASN A 265 13.01 -20.33 -10.07
C ASN A 265 14.26 -19.48 -9.78
N TYR A 266 14.38 -18.26 -10.32
CA TYR A 266 15.63 -17.48 -10.27
C TYR A 266 15.58 -16.35 -9.24
N VAL A 267 16.67 -16.18 -8.49
CA VAL A 267 16.82 -15.18 -7.42
C VAL A 267 17.67 -13.99 -7.85
N THR A 268 18.64 -14.21 -8.73
CA THR A 268 19.57 -13.15 -9.17
C THR A 268 20.24 -13.52 -10.50
N SER A 269 20.83 -12.52 -11.16
CA SER A 269 21.53 -12.64 -12.44
C SER A 269 22.99 -12.18 -12.32
N ILE A 270 23.86 -12.84 -13.09
CA ILE A 270 25.28 -12.49 -13.26
C ILE A 270 25.47 -12.14 -14.72
N GLU A 271 25.68 -10.85 -15.01
CA GLU A 271 25.85 -10.34 -16.38
C GLU A 271 27.30 -10.44 -16.86
N LYS A 272 27.50 -10.48 -18.18
CA LYS A 272 28.80 -10.60 -18.86
C LYS A 272 29.92 -9.70 -18.33
N GLN A 273 29.64 -8.44 -17.98
CA GLN A 273 30.68 -7.47 -17.57
C GLN A 273 31.12 -7.62 -16.11
N ASN A 274 30.44 -8.45 -15.34
CA ASN A 274 30.44 -8.37 -13.88
C ASN A 274 31.37 -9.38 -13.18
N VAL A 275 32.02 -10.27 -13.93
CA VAL A 275 32.98 -11.26 -13.42
C VAL A 275 34.15 -11.34 -14.40
N SER A 276 35.34 -10.86 -13.99
CA SER A 276 36.52 -10.79 -14.87
C SER A 276 37.33 -12.09 -14.80
N ILE A 277 36.73 -13.20 -15.22
CA ILE A 277 37.48 -14.43 -15.48
C ILE A 277 37.85 -14.39 -16.98
N SER A 278 39.01 -14.93 -17.35
CA SER A 278 39.49 -15.06 -18.76
C SER A 278 38.68 -16.07 -19.60
N VAL A 279 37.40 -16.24 -19.25
CA VAL A 279 36.44 -17.20 -19.79
C VAL A 279 35.47 -16.43 -20.66
N SER A 280 35.11 -16.98 -21.84
CA SER A 280 34.15 -16.34 -22.72
C SER A 280 32.79 -16.37 -22.01
N TYR A 281 32.23 -15.21 -21.69
CA TYR A 281 31.01 -15.19 -20.86
C TYR A 281 29.73 -15.27 -21.71
N PRO A 282 28.74 -16.05 -21.29
CA PRO A 282 27.38 -15.97 -21.85
C PRO A 282 26.77 -14.60 -21.60
N ASP A 283 25.66 -14.31 -22.30
CA ASP A 283 24.89 -13.09 -22.07
C ASP A 283 24.47 -12.96 -20.61
N PHE A 284 23.92 -14.04 -20.04
CA PHE A 284 23.57 -14.11 -18.63
C PHE A 284 23.84 -15.48 -18.01
N VAL A 285 24.22 -15.46 -16.73
CA VAL A 285 24.11 -16.63 -15.85
C VAL A 285 23.08 -16.31 -14.77
N LEU A 286 21.99 -17.07 -14.71
CA LEU A 286 20.97 -16.91 -13.66
C LEU A 286 21.24 -17.90 -12.53
N VAL A 287 21.00 -17.45 -11.30
CA VAL A 287 21.16 -18.27 -10.09
C VAL A 287 19.78 -18.59 -9.55
N ASP A 288 19.48 -19.87 -9.41
CA ASP A 288 18.21 -20.36 -8.88
C ASP A 288 18.11 -20.22 -7.35
N VAL A 289 16.93 -20.48 -6.78
CA VAL A 289 16.67 -20.43 -5.32
C VAL A 289 17.54 -21.38 -4.48
N TYR A 290 18.15 -22.38 -5.10
CA TYR A 290 19.04 -23.36 -4.45
C TYR A 290 20.52 -23.05 -4.67
N GLY A 291 20.83 -21.98 -5.42
CA GLY A 291 22.16 -21.53 -5.78
C GLY A 291 22.71 -22.14 -7.06
N PHE A 292 21.96 -22.97 -7.79
CA PHE A 292 22.42 -23.55 -9.05
C PHE A 292 22.44 -22.51 -10.16
N VAL A 293 23.46 -22.59 -11.02
CA VAL A 293 23.65 -21.67 -12.14
C VAL A 293 23.09 -22.25 -13.43
N ASP A 294 22.39 -21.42 -14.20
CA ASP A 294 21.92 -21.71 -15.55
C ASP A 294 22.39 -20.61 -16.52
N VAL A 295 22.69 -21.00 -17.76
CA VAL A 295 23.28 -20.15 -18.80
C VAL A 295 22.20 -19.72 -19.79
N PHE A 296 22.17 -18.43 -20.13
CA PHE A 296 21.23 -17.86 -21.09
C PHE A 296 21.97 -17.18 -22.24
N GLU A 297 21.56 -17.48 -23.46
CA GLU A 297 21.97 -16.81 -24.70
C GLU A 297 20.74 -16.18 -25.35
N ILE A 298 20.83 -14.90 -25.72
CA ILE A 298 19.70 -14.14 -26.24
C ILE A 298 19.98 -13.77 -27.69
N LYS A 299 19.12 -14.20 -28.60
CA LYS A 299 19.08 -13.73 -29.98
C LYS A 299 17.85 -12.85 -30.19
N LYS A 300 17.85 -12.07 -31.27
CA LYS A 300 16.73 -11.20 -31.65
C LYS A 300 15.46 -12.01 -31.94
N ARG A 301 14.29 -11.37 -31.79
CA ARG A 301 12.99 -12.00 -32.10
C ARG A 301 12.83 -12.33 -33.58
N GLU A 302 13.55 -11.64 -34.46
CA GLU A 302 13.55 -11.85 -35.91
C GLU A 302 14.56 -12.92 -36.37
N THR A 303 15.39 -13.45 -35.46
CA THR A 303 16.35 -14.51 -35.79
C THR A 303 15.61 -15.72 -36.35
N SER A 304 15.95 -16.10 -37.58
CA SER A 304 15.37 -17.27 -38.24
C SER A 304 15.78 -18.55 -37.52
N LEU A 305 14.80 -19.34 -37.09
CA LEU A 305 15.03 -20.52 -36.27
C LEU A 305 15.48 -21.74 -37.09
N LEU A 306 14.72 -22.06 -38.14
CA LEU A 306 14.90 -23.28 -38.95
C LEU A 306 15.09 -22.95 -40.43
N GLY A 307 15.89 -23.78 -41.10
CA GLY A 307 15.91 -23.91 -42.57
C GLY A 307 15.16 -25.17 -42.97
N PHE A 308 14.73 -25.22 -44.23
CA PHE A 308 14.11 -26.40 -44.84
C PHE A 308 15.04 -26.96 -45.91
N ASP A 309 15.21 -28.27 -45.92
CA ASP A 309 15.90 -29.00 -46.98
C ASP A 309 14.85 -29.79 -47.76
N GLU A 310 14.65 -29.38 -49.01
CA GLU A 310 13.62 -29.90 -49.91
C GLU A 310 13.92 -31.34 -50.35
N ASP A 311 15.20 -31.72 -50.43
CA ASP A 311 15.62 -33.03 -50.91
C ASP A 311 15.26 -34.13 -49.90
N HIS A 312 15.23 -33.80 -48.61
CA HIS A 312 15.01 -34.75 -47.51
C HIS A 312 13.75 -34.47 -46.67
N ASP A 313 12.94 -33.48 -47.07
CA ASP A 313 11.73 -33.03 -46.35
C ASP A 313 11.96 -32.88 -44.83
N ASN A 314 13.06 -32.21 -44.46
CA ASN A 314 13.41 -32.02 -43.06
C ASN A 314 13.75 -30.55 -42.75
N TYR A 315 13.47 -30.17 -41.50
CA TYR A 315 13.90 -28.89 -40.97
C TYR A 315 15.19 -29.08 -40.18
N TYR A 316 16.07 -28.08 -40.25
CA TYR A 316 17.35 -28.07 -39.55
C TYR A 316 17.62 -26.69 -38.94
N TRP A 317 18.48 -26.64 -37.92
CA TRP A 317 18.87 -25.39 -37.28
C TRP A 317 19.58 -24.45 -38.27
N LYS A 318 19.11 -23.20 -38.39
CA LYS A 318 19.86 -22.19 -39.14
C LYS A 318 21.18 -21.87 -38.44
N LEU A 319 22.13 -21.35 -39.22
CA LEU A 319 23.49 -21.04 -38.79
C LEU A 319 23.55 -20.26 -37.46
N ASP A 320 22.73 -19.23 -37.28
CA ASP A 320 22.75 -18.42 -36.05
C ASP A 320 22.30 -19.20 -34.82
N ILE A 321 21.36 -20.14 -34.98
CA ILE A 321 20.91 -21.01 -33.90
C ILE A 321 21.95 -22.10 -33.63
N SER A 322 22.55 -22.69 -34.66
CA SER A 322 23.65 -23.65 -34.50
C SER A 322 24.85 -23.02 -33.77
N LYS A 323 25.16 -21.75 -34.08
CA LYS A 323 26.17 -20.96 -33.33
C LYS A 323 25.76 -20.77 -31.88
N ALA A 324 24.50 -20.37 -31.60
CA ALA A 324 24.02 -20.19 -30.23
C ALA A 324 24.07 -21.47 -29.39
N ILE A 325 23.74 -22.62 -30.00
CA ILE A 325 23.87 -23.94 -29.36
C ILE A 325 25.33 -24.21 -28.99
N ALA A 326 26.26 -24.04 -29.94
CA ALA A 326 27.68 -24.25 -29.68
C ALA A 326 28.24 -23.27 -28.64
N GLN A 327 27.80 -22.01 -28.65
CA GLN A 327 28.17 -21.00 -27.66
C GLN A 327 27.76 -21.46 -26.25
N ILE A 328 26.50 -21.88 -26.06
CA ILE A 328 26.01 -22.36 -24.77
C ILE A 328 26.79 -23.58 -24.28
N GLU A 329 27.04 -24.57 -25.11
CA GLU A 329 27.82 -25.76 -24.71
C GLU A 329 29.22 -25.35 -24.24
N ASN A 330 29.90 -24.48 -25.01
CA ASN A 330 31.21 -23.96 -24.61
C ASN A 330 31.15 -23.22 -23.27
N TYR A 331 30.12 -22.39 -23.04
CA TYR A 331 29.95 -21.67 -21.77
C TYR A 331 29.73 -22.63 -20.60
N ILE A 332 28.89 -23.65 -20.78
CA ILE A 332 28.64 -24.66 -19.74
C ILE A 332 29.93 -25.43 -19.43
N ASP A 333 30.66 -25.87 -20.46
CA ASP A 333 31.92 -26.60 -20.31
C ASP A 333 33.00 -25.75 -19.63
N GLU A 334 33.13 -24.47 -20.00
CA GLU A 334 34.06 -23.54 -19.37
C GLU A 334 33.71 -23.28 -17.90
N ILE A 335 32.43 -23.10 -17.57
CA ILE A 335 31.97 -22.91 -16.18
C ILE A 335 32.22 -24.19 -15.35
N ILE A 336 31.98 -25.38 -15.91
CA ILE A 336 32.23 -26.65 -15.22
C ILE A 336 33.74 -26.86 -15.01
N HIS A 337 34.58 -26.64 -16.04
CA HIS A 337 36.02 -26.82 -15.93
C HIS A 337 36.66 -25.88 -14.89
N ASN A 338 36.12 -24.68 -14.73
CA ASN A 338 36.64 -23.65 -13.83
C ASN A 338 35.75 -23.43 -12.60
N ALA A 339 34.97 -24.43 -12.20
CA ALA A 339 33.90 -24.27 -11.22
C ALA A 339 34.36 -23.66 -9.88
N ASP A 340 35.47 -24.14 -9.31
CA ASP A 340 35.96 -23.66 -8.01
C ASP A 340 36.38 -22.18 -8.06
N ASP A 341 37.04 -21.78 -9.15
CA ASP A 341 37.46 -20.41 -9.39
C ASP A 341 36.25 -19.51 -9.64
N TYR A 342 35.29 -19.99 -10.43
CA TYR A 342 34.03 -19.31 -10.72
C TYR A 342 33.22 -19.04 -9.45
N ILE A 343 33.02 -20.06 -8.61
CA ILE A 343 32.29 -19.96 -7.34
C ILE A 343 32.97 -18.94 -6.42
N ARG A 344 34.29 -19.00 -6.28
CA ARG A 344 35.06 -18.09 -5.43
C ARG A 344 34.98 -16.65 -5.93
N ASP A 345 35.10 -16.43 -7.22
CA ASP A 345 35.07 -15.08 -7.82
C ASP A 345 33.68 -14.45 -7.73
N VAL A 346 32.62 -15.22 -7.98
CA VAL A 346 31.23 -14.77 -7.81
C VAL A 346 30.97 -14.40 -6.35
N LYS A 347 31.39 -15.25 -5.40
CA LYS A 347 31.27 -14.93 -3.97
C LYS A 347 32.02 -13.67 -3.59
N LYS A 348 33.27 -13.52 -4.04
CA LYS A 348 34.12 -12.37 -3.72
C LYS A 348 33.58 -11.05 -4.28
N ARG A 349 33.10 -11.06 -5.53
CA ARG A 349 32.69 -9.84 -6.24
C ARG A 349 31.24 -9.47 -6.02
N LYS A 350 30.37 -10.47 -5.82
CA LYS A 350 28.91 -10.27 -5.75
C LYS A 350 28.31 -10.65 -4.40
N GLY A 351 29.05 -11.32 -3.52
CA GLY A 351 28.53 -11.77 -2.23
C GLY A 351 27.47 -12.87 -2.35
N ILE A 352 27.41 -13.57 -3.50
CA ILE A 352 26.44 -14.62 -3.79
C ILE A 352 27.13 -15.97 -3.68
N ASP A 353 26.55 -16.89 -2.91
CA ASP A 353 26.95 -18.29 -2.89
C ASP A 353 26.26 -19.04 -4.05
N ILE A 354 27.05 -19.60 -4.96
CA ILE A 354 26.57 -20.34 -6.13
C ILE A 354 27.08 -21.79 -6.12
N LYS A 355 26.41 -22.64 -6.90
CA LYS A 355 26.70 -24.05 -7.11
C LYS A 355 26.75 -24.33 -8.60
N VAL A 356 27.86 -24.89 -9.04
CA VAL A 356 28.03 -25.34 -10.43
C VAL A 356 27.79 -26.84 -10.47
N VAL A 357 26.55 -27.26 -10.72
CA VAL A 357 26.19 -28.68 -10.86
C VAL A 357 25.28 -28.84 -12.06
N ARG A 358 25.82 -29.35 -13.16
CA ARG A 358 25.12 -29.54 -14.45
C ARG A 358 24.27 -28.31 -14.85
N PRO A 359 24.90 -27.15 -15.11
CA PRO A 359 24.17 -25.98 -15.60
C PRO A 359 23.32 -26.30 -16.82
N ARG A 360 22.11 -25.74 -16.89
CA ARG A 360 21.28 -25.82 -18.09
C ARG A 360 21.50 -24.60 -18.97
N GLY A 361 21.38 -24.79 -20.26
CA GLY A 361 21.37 -23.73 -21.27
C GLY A 361 19.96 -23.31 -21.64
N TYR A 362 19.77 -22.03 -21.89
CA TYR A 362 18.53 -21.44 -22.38
C TYR A 362 18.82 -20.51 -23.55
N ILE A 363 18.19 -20.78 -24.70
CA ILE A 363 18.25 -19.90 -25.86
C ILE A 363 16.90 -19.17 -25.97
N ILE A 364 16.94 -17.84 -25.85
CA ILE A 364 15.78 -16.99 -26.11
C ILE A 364 15.92 -16.44 -27.53
N ALA A 365 15.10 -16.92 -28.45
CA ALA A 365 15.20 -16.56 -29.86
C ALA A 365 13.86 -16.73 -30.59
N GLY A 366 13.63 -15.89 -31.59
CA GLY A 366 12.51 -16.08 -32.52
C GLY A 366 11.11 -15.93 -31.92
N THR A 367 10.10 -16.20 -32.74
CA THR A 367 8.68 -16.17 -32.34
C THR A 367 7.95 -17.32 -33.03
N SER A 368 6.85 -17.78 -32.46
CA SER A 368 6.07 -18.88 -33.03
C SER A 368 5.46 -18.52 -34.39
N LYS A 369 5.36 -17.23 -34.72
CA LYS A 369 4.90 -16.74 -36.03
C LYS A 369 5.85 -17.07 -37.19
N GLN A 370 7.09 -17.47 -36.91
CA GLN A 370 8.02 -17.88 -37.97
C GLN A 370 7.66 -19.24 -38.57
N PHE A 371 6.93 -20.08 -37.84
CA PHE A 371 6.55 -21.41 -38.30
C PHE A 371 5.36 -21.34 -39.24
N ILE A 372 5.57 -21.76 -40.49
CA ILE A 372 4.57 -21.65 -41.56
C ILE A 372 3.54 -22.78 -41.46
N ASN A 373 3.98 -23.96 -40.99
CA ASN A 373 3.14 -25.14 -40.91
C ASN A 373 3.38 -25.92 -39.59
N LYS A 374 2.49 -26.88 -39.31
CA LYS A 374 2.57 -27.71 -38.09
C LYS A 374 3.82 -28.59 -38.04
N LYS A 375 4.34 -29.02 -39.20
CA LYS A 375 5.53 -29.87 -39.30
C LYS A 375 6.76 -29.08 -38.83
N GLU A 376 6.93 -27.85 -39.28
CA GLU A 376 8.04 -26.97 -38.88
C GLU A 376 8.06 -26.73 -37.37
N PHE A 377 6.90 -26.42 -36.77
CA PHE A 377 6.80 -26.27 -35.32
C PHE A 377 7.10 -27.59 -34.58
N ALA A 378 6.59 -28.72 -35.07
CA ALA A 378 6.85 -30.02 -34.48
C ALA A 378 8.34 -30.41 -34.56
N ASP A 379 8.98 -30.16 -35.71
CA ASP A 379 10.40 -30.40 -35.91
C ASP A 379 11.27 -29.45 -35.07
N PHE A 380 10.88 -28.18 -34.89
CA PHE A 380 11.52 -27.28 -33.92
C PHE A 380 11.52 -27.87 -32.51
N ARG A 381 10.37 -28.37 -32.05
CA ARG A 381 10.26 -29.02 -30.73
C ARG A 381 11.05 -30.32 -30.64
N LYS A 382 11.04 -31.13 -31.70
CA LYS A 382 11.81 -32.38 -31.79
C LYS A 382 13.31 -32.12 -31.72
N LEU A 383 13.83 -31.21 -32.55
CA LEU A 383 15.23 -30.79 -32.55
C LEU A 383 15.65 -30.15 -31.22
N GLY A 384 14.78 -29.34 -30.61
CA GLY A 384 15.04 -28.79 -29.28
C GLY A 384 15.13 -29.89 -28.21
N SER A 385 14.22 -30.86 -28.23
CA SER A 385 14.17 -31.94 -27.26
C SER A 385 15.33 -32.94 -27.36
N SER A 386 16.03 -33.00 -28.50
CA SER A 386 17.22 -33.85 -28.66
C SER A 386 18.45 -33.26 -27.98
N LEU A 387 18.45 -31.95 -27.67
CA LEU A 387 19.49 -31.29 -26.90
C LEU A 387 19.24 -31.54 -25.41
N LYS A 388 20.11 -32.34 -24.78
CA LYS A 388 19.89 -32.82 -23.40
C LYS A 388 19.82 -31.70 -22.36
N ASN A 389 20.65 -30.66 -22.53
CA ASN A 389 20.86 -29.62 -21.52
C ASN A 389 20.45 -28.22 -21.99
N ILE A 390 19.91 -28.07 -23.21
CA ILE A 390 19.58 -26.76 -23.79
C ILE A 390 18.08 -26.67 -24.04
N ASN A 391 17.46 -25.61 -23.54
CA ASN A 391 16.05 -25.31 -23.75
C ASN A 391 15.87 -24.07 -24.63
N PHE A 392 14.91 -24.13 -25.54
CA PHE A 392 14.50 -22.99 -26.35
C PHE A 392 13.26 -22.32 -25.79
N ILE A 393 13.29 -20.99 -25.73
CA ILE A 393 12.17 -20.15 -25.31
C ILE A 393 11.91 -19.12 -26.42
N LEU A 394 10.69 -19.10 -26.95
CA LEU A 394 10.28 -18.07 -27.92
C LEU A 394 9.83 -16.81 -27.18
N TYR A 395 9.98 -15.64 -27.80
CA TYR A 395 9.61 -14.38 -27.14
C TYR A 395 8.11 -14.28 -26.84
N ASP A 396 7.26 -14.78 -27.74
CA ASP A 396 5.82 -14.82 -27.54
C ASP A 396 5.38 -15.86 -26.51
N GLU A 397 6.10 -16.98 -26.38
CA GLU A 397 5.89 -17.94 -25.29
C GLU A 397 6.27 -17.36 -23.94
N LEU A 398 7.37 -16.59 -23.89
CA LEU A 398 7.77 -15.88 -22.67
C LEU A 398 6.72 -14.84 -22.27
N LEU A 399 6.22 -14.06 -23.23
CA LEU A 399 5.11 -13.12 -22.99
C LEU A 399 3.85 -13.84 -22.50
N GLU A 400 3.49 -14.96 -23.11
CA GLU A 400 2.32 -15.74 -22.71
C GLU A 400 2.48 -16.31 -21.30
N ASN A 401 3.68 -16.75 -20.91
CA ASN A 401 3.98 -17.15 -19.54
C ASN A 401 3.78 -16.00 -18.54
N LEU A 402 4.19 -14.77 -18.89
CA LEU A 402 3.96 -13.60 -18.05
C LEU A 402 2.47 -13.28 -17.91
N LYS A 403 1.71 -13.36 -19.00
CA LYS A 403 0.24 -13.17 -18.98
C LYS A 403 -0.45 -14.23 -18.12
N ASN A 404 -0.03 -15.47 -18.23
CA ASN A 404 -0.54 -16.57 -17.41
C ASN A 404 -0.13 -16.45 -15.93
N LEU A 405 1.05 -15.93 -15.63
CA LEU A 405 1.42 -15.59 -14.26
C LEU A 405 0.52 -14.47 -13.73
N ARG A 406 0.31 -13.42 -14.53
CA ARG A 406 -0.51 -12.26 -14.17
C ARG A 406 -1.98 -12.60 -13.90
N SER A 407 -2.53 -13.60 -14.58
CA SER A 407 -3.91 -14.07 -14.36
C SER A 407 -4.09 -14.91 -13.09
N LYS A 408 -2.99 -15.48 -12.58
CA LYS A 408 -2.96 -16.35 -11.38
C LYS A 408 -2.66 -15.61 -10.08
N LEU A 409 -2.04 -14.44 -10.15
CA LEU A 409 -1.94 -13.50 -9.03
C LEU A 409 -3.30 -12.87 -8.77
#